data_AF-A0A8I0GUX7-F1
#
_entry.id   AF-A0A8I0GUX7-F1
#
_cell.length_a   1.000
_cell.length_b   1.000
_cell.length_c   1.000
_cell.angle_alpha   90.00
_cell.angle_beta   90.00
_cell.angle_gamma   90.00
#
_symmetry.space_group_name_H-M   'P 1'
#
loop_
_entity.id
_entity.type
_entity.pdbx_description
1 polymer ?
#
loop_
_entity_poly.entity_id
_entity_poly.type
_entity_poly.pdbx_seq_one_letter_code
_entity_poly.pdbx_strand_id
1 'polypeptide(L)' 'MATLALSTSSGPVQVQAQPVTGKVAMYVGAAGRVYLSATEAEDAAAQLLSAAADLRSIQRVAA' A
#
# COMPACT_ATOMS: atom_id res chain seq x y z
N MET A 1 -5.92 -11.48 12.10
CA MET A 1 -5.94 -10.25 11.29
C MET A 1 -4.55 -10.00 10.75
N ALA A 2 -4.39 -9.87 9.44
CA ALA A 2 -3.12 -9.47 8.84
C ALA A 2 -3.04 -7.93 8.81
N THR A 3 -1.88 -7.38 9.18
CA THR A 3 -1.58 -5.94 9.08
C THR A 3 -0.31 -5.81 8.25
N LEU A 4 -0.34 -5.01 7.18
CA LEU A 4 0.86 -4.71 6.37
C LEU A 4 1.43 -3.37 6.84
N ALA A 5 2.71 -3.36 7.21
CA ALA A 5 3.43 -2.14 7.58
C ALA A 5 4.54 -1.86 6.55
N LEU A 6 4.49 -0.68 5.92
CA LEU A 6 5.52 -0.19 5.00
C LEU A 6 6.21 1.01 5.66
N SER A 7 7.53 1.02 5.72
CA SER A 7 8.27 2.21 6.19
C SER A 7 8.61 3.08 4.98
N THR A 8 8.03 4.28 4.89
CA THR A 8 8.41 5.27 3.88
C THR A 8 9.29 6.34 4.52
N SER A 9 10.01 7.13 3.70
CA SER A 9 10.78 8.29 4.17
C SER A 9 9.93 9.35 4.88
N SER A 10 8.60 9.28 4.73
CA SER A 10 7.60 10.19 5.32
C SER A 10 6.83 9.61 6.51
N GLY A 11 7.07 8.35 6.90
CA GLY A 11 6.47 7.70 8.07
C GLY A 11 5.98 6.27 7.83
N PRO A 12 5.48 5.57 8.87
CA PRO A 12 4.92 4.24 8.70
C PRO A 12 3.55 4.30 8.00
N VAL A 13 3.38 3.49 6.95
CA VAL A 13 2.09 3.16 6.37
C VAL A 13 1.60 1.86 6.99
N GLN A 14 0.40 1.85 7.56
CA GLN A 14 -0.22 0.64 8.11
C GLN A 14 -1.52 0.33 7.35
N VAL A 15 -1.72 -0.91 6.95
CA VAL A 15 -2.94 -1.36 6.26
C VAL A 15 -3.64 -2.42 7.09
N GLN A 16 -4.94 -2.23 7.35
CA GLN A 16 -5.75 -3.08 8.20
C GLN A 16 -7.13 -3.34 7.59
N ALA A 17 -7.53 -4.62 7.49
CA ALA A 17 -8.89 -4.99 7.13
C ALA A 17 -9.87 -4.69 8.28
N GLN A 18 -11.03 -4.11 7.99
CA GLN A 18 -12.09 -3.83 8.94
C GLN A 18 -13.35 -4.66 8.60
N PRO A 19 -13.53 -5.83 9.22
CA PRO A 19 -14.63 -6.75 8.88
C PRO A 19 -16.01 -6.14 9.10
N VAL A 20 -16.16 -5.30 10.12
CA VAL A 20 -17.44 -4.67 10.51
C VAL A 20 -17.91 -3.66 9.46
N THR A 21 -16.97 -2.94 8.83
CA THR A 21 -17.29 -1.89 7.85
C THR A 21 -17.14 -2.37 6.41
N GLY A 22 -16.57 -3.58 6.18
CA GLY A 22 -16.29 -4.12 4.86
C GLY A 22 -15.20 -3.34 4.10
N LYS A 23 -14.39 -2.54 4.80
CA LYS A 23 -13.36 -1.68 4.22
C LYS A 23 -11.96 -2.07 4.65
N VAL A 24 -10.97 -1.61 3.89
CA VAL A 24 -9.55 -1.62 4.23
C VAL A 24 -9.16 -0.21 4.64
N ALA A 25 -8.59 -0.06 5.84
CA ALA A 25 -8.05 1.21 6.30
C ALA A 25 -6.54 1.25 6.08
N MET A 26 -6.08 2.28 5.38
CA MET A 26 -4.68 2.61 5.20
C MET A 26 -4.36 3.87 6.01
N TYR A 27 -3.43 3.74 6.95
CA TYR A 27 -2.91 4.81 7.77
C TYR A 27 -1.61 5.28 7.14
N VAL A 28 -1.48 6.56 6.79
CA VAL A 28 -0.27 7.12 6.17
C VAL A 28 0.33 8.12 7.14
N GLY A 29 1.12 7.63 8.12
CA GLY A 29 1.74 8.48 9.14
C GLY A 29 0.79 9.52 9.75
N ALA A 30 1.24 10.77 9.85
CA ALA A 30 0.42 11.91 10.29
C ALA A 30 -0.47 12.51 9.17
N ALA A 31 -0.29 12.08 7.91
CA ALA A 31 -1.00 12.63 6.77
C ALA A 31 -2.48 12.20 6.70
N GLY A 32 -2.88 11.18 7.47
CA GLY A 32 -4.28 10.82 7.68
C GLY A 32 -4.59 9.36 7.43
N ARG A 33 -5.90 9.07 7.38
CA ARG A 33 -6.46 7.73 7.16
C ARG A 33 -7.24 7.73 5.84
N VAL A 34 -6.97 6.72 5.01
CA VAL A 34 -7.71 6.46 3.78
C VAL A 34 -8.50 5.17 3.96
N TYR A 35 -9.77 5.19 3.58
CA TYR A 35 -10.64 4.01 3.61
C TYR A 35 -10.92 3.56 2.18
N LEU A 36 -10.55 2.33 1.88
CA LEU A 36 -10.70 1.70 0.57
C LEU A 36 -11.71 0.57 0.69
N SER A 37 -12.47 0.31 -0.36
CA SER A 37 -13.14 -0.98 -0.54
C SER A 37 -12.12 -2.10 -0.78
N ALA A 38 -12.55 -3.36 -0.74
CA ALA A 38 -11.68 -4.49 -1.04
C ALA A 38 -11.08 -4.39 -2.45
N THR A 39 -11.90 -4.07 -3.46
CA THR A 39 -11.46 -3.94 -4.85
C THR A 39 -10.48 -2.78 -5.04
N GLU A 40 -10.75 -1.61 -4.46
CA GLU A 40 -9.82 -0.47 -4.53
C GLU A 40 -8.47 -0.78 -3.87
N ALA A 41 -8.46 -1.57 -2.79
CA ALA A 41 -7.23 -2.00 -2.13
C ALA A 41 -6.45 -3.03 -2.98
N GLU A 42 -7.14 -3.93 -3.69
CA GLU A 42 -6.53 -4.87 -4.63
C GLU A 42 -5.90 -4.15 -5.82
N ASP A 43 -6.63 -3.19 -6.42
CA ASP A 43 -6.14 -2.37 -7.53
C ASP A 43 -4.91 -1.54 -7.11
N ALA A 44 -4.94 -0.94 -5.93
CA ALA A 44 -3.81 -0.20 -5.38
C ALA A 44 -2.58 -1.11 -5.18
N ALA A 45 -2.78 -2.33 -4.68
CA ALA A 45 -1.70 -3.31 -4.53
C ALA A 45 -1.10 -3.72 -5.89
N ALA A 46 -1.93 -3.91 -6.92
CA ALA A 46 -1.48 -4.22 -8.27
C ALA A 46 -0.63 -3.07 -8.87
N GLN A 47 -1.06 -1.82 -8.70
CA GLN A 47 -0.29 -0.66 -9.16
C GLN A 47 1.05 -0.53 -8.44
N LEU A 48 1.07 -0.73 -7.11
CA LEU A 48 2.32 -0.73 -6.34
C LEU A 48 3.28 -1.82 -6.79
N LEU A 49 2.77 -3.02 -7.07
CA LEU A 49 3.57 -4.13 -7.58
C LEU A 49 4.14 -3.82 -8.97
N SER A 50 3.35 -3.22 -9.86
CA SER A 50 3.81 -2.80 -11.19
C SER A 50 4.92 -1.76 -11.09
N ALA A 51 4.73 -0.70 -10.30
CA ALA A 51 5.75 0.33 -10.11
C ALA A 51 7.06 -0.23 -9.51
N ALA A 52 6.96 -1.19 -8.59
CA ALA A 52 8.13 -1.89 -8.06
C ALA A 52 8.85 -2.74 -9.12
N ALA A 53 8.10 -3.37 -10.04
CA ALA A 53 8.67 -4.10 -11.16
C ALA A 53 9.40 -3.17 -12.14
N ASP A 54 8.80 -2.02 -12.47
CA ASP A 54 9.40 -1.02 -13.35
C ASP A 54 10.72 -0.48 -12.78
N LEU A 55 10.75 -0.16 -11.48
CA LEU A 55 11.98 0.27 -10.80
C LEU A 55 13.10 -0.78 -10.88
N ARG A 56 12.77 -2.06 -10.65
CA ARG A 56 13.75 -3.16 -10.76
C ARG A 56 14.24 -3.34 -12.19
N SER A 57 13.37 -3.14 -13.19
CA SER A 57 13.73 -3.19 -14.60
C SER A 57 14.74 -2.08 -14.94
N ILE A 58 14.47 -0.85 -14.53
CA ILE A 58 15.35 0.31 -14.75
C ILE A 58 16.71 0.10 -14.08
N GLN A 59 16.73 -0.38 -12.84
CA GLN A 59 17.98 -0.66 -12.12
C GLN A 59 18.85 -1.74 -12.77
N ARG A 60 18.24 -2.72 -13.47
CA ARG A 60 18.99 -3.75 -14.20
C ARG A 60 19.58 -3.26 -15.51
N VAL A 61 19.00 -2.24 -16.14
CA VAL A 61 19.52 -1.65 -17.38
C VAL A 61 20.64 -0.64 -17.10
N ALA A 62 20.62 -0.03 -15.91
CA ALA A 62 21.63 0.94 -15.47
C ALA A 62 22.86 0.31 -14.77
N ALA A 63 22.89 -1.02 -14.62
CA ALA A 63 23.99 -1.78 -14.00
C ALA A 63 24.78 -2.56 -15.06
#